data_AF-A0A0J1CXQ9-F1
#
_entry.id   AF-A0A0J1CXQ9-F1
#
_cell.length_a   1.000
_cell.length_b   1.000
_cell.length_c   1.000
_cell.angle_alpha   90.00
_cell.angle_beta   90.00
_cell.angle_gamma   90.00
#
_symmetry.space_group_name_H-M   'P 1'
#
loop_
_entity.id
_entity.type
_entity.pdbx_description
1 polymer ?
#
loop_
_entity_poly.entity_id
_entity_poly.type
_entity_poly.pdbx_seq_one_letter_code
_entity_poly.pdbx_strand_id
1 'polypeptide(L)'
;MKPLQSVAIAAILAAASMGAFAQSAPATDEPPAHVMSPEEKAGLPDLKAINRPAAQVSSKVEISPPRLPSYHEQSTNGTEITEYRDKGKPVEIDVRSNFGTRYQMSAPADTSPTVRDNGKPNTRLPSWNLTY
;
A
#
# COMPACT_ATOMS: atom_id res chain seq x y z
N MET A 1 -40.17 -38.30 -15.90
CA MET A 1 -41.51 -37.86 -16.36
C MET A 1 -42.42 -37.82 -15.14
N LYS A 2 -42.93 -36.65 -14.76
CA LYS A 2 -43.91 -36.47 -13.67
C LYS A 2 -45.24 -36.03 -14.27
N PRO A 3 -46.36 -36.58 -13.77
CA PRO A 3 -47.60 -35.80 -13.65
C PRO A 3 -48.23 -36.04 -12.26
N LEU A 4 -48.47 -34.99 -11.46
CA LEU A 4 -49.68 -34.15 -11.34
C LEU A 4 -50.65 -34.63 -10.24
N GLN A 5 -51.23 -33.62 -9.60
CA GLN A 5 -51.81 -33.59 -8.24
C GLN A 5 -53.31 -33.89 -8.21
N SER A 6 -53.87 -34.17 -7.01
CA SER A 6 -55.14 -33.62 -6.45
C SER A 6 -55.47 -34.28 -5.10
N VAL A 7 -55.38 -33.56 -3.96
CA VAL A 7 -56.45 -32.88 -3.17
C VAL A 7 -57.43 -33.82 -2.44
N ALA A 8 -57.45 -33.75 -1.10
CA ALA A 8 -58.66 -33.91 -0.28
C ALA A 8 -58.49 -33.21 1.10
N ILE A 9 -59.52 -32.45 1.45
CA ILE A 9 -59.71 -31.56 2.60
C ILE A 9 -60.36 -32.34 3.75
N ALA A 10 -60.03 -32.04 5.01
CA ALA A 10 -61.01 -31.93 6.12
C ALA A 10 -60.34 -31.53 7.45
N ALA A 11 -60.89 -30.49 8.07
CA ALA A 11 -60.53 -29.93 9.36
C ALA A 11 -61.06 -30.77 10.52
N ILE A 12 -60.29 -30.86 11.62
CA ILE A 12 -60.85 -31.07 12.97
C ILE A 12 -60.16 -30.10 13.94
N LEU A 13 -61.01 -29.26 14.52
CA LEU A 13 -60.80 -28.30 15.59
C LEU A 13 -60.90 -29.04 16.94
N ALA A 14 -59.97 -28.80 17.87
CA ALA A 14 -60.25 -28.36 19.25
C ALA A 14 -59.23 -28.85 20.31
N ALA A 15 -58.89 -27.87 21.17
CA ALA A 15 -58.68 -27.96 22.61
C ALA A 15 -57.26 -28.25 23.17
N ALA A 16 -56.82 -27.23 23.91
CA ALA A 16 -56.13 -27.31 25.20
C ALA A 16 -54.63 -27.61 25.22
N SER A 17 -53.84 -26.54 25.27
CA SER A 17 -52.97 -26.30 26.44
C SER A 17 -52.38 -24.90 26.38
N MET A 18 -52.77 -24.08 27.36
CA MET A 18 -52.21 -22.76 27.64
C MET A 18 -50.72 -22.92 27.95
N GLY A 19 -49.86 -22.35 27.11
CA GLY A 19 -48.46 -22.07 27.40
C GLY A 19 -48.23 -20.60 27.10
N ALA A 20 -48.17 -19.79 28.15
CA ALA A 20 -47.99 -18.34 28.07
C ALA A 20 -46.66 -18.02 27.36
N PHE A 21 -46.74 -17.46 26.16
CA PHE A 21 -45.61 -16.76 25.55
C PHE A 21 -45.49 -15.40 26.25
N ALA A 22 -44.47 -15.26 27.10
CA ALA A 22 -44.01 -13.97 27.58
C ALA A 22 -43.52 -13.17 26.36
N GLN A 23 -44.35 -12.24 25.90
CA GLN A 23 -44.03 -11.36 24.79
C GLN A 23 -43.19 -10.21 25.33
N SER A 24 -41.88 -10.27 25.10
CA SER A 24 -40.95 -9.18 25.36
C SER A 24 -41.38 -7.97 24.54
N ALA A 25 -41.73 -6.86 25.19
CA ALA A 25 -41.92 -5.59 24.51
C ALA A 25 -40.58 -5.13 23.89
N PRO A 26 -40.57 -4.61 22.66
CA PRO A 26 -39.37 -3.95 22.14
C PRO A 26 -39.19 -2.64 22.90
N ALA A 27 -38.05 -2.49 23.57
CA ALA A 27 -37.58 -1.18 24.01
C ALA A 27 -37.29 -0.37 22.75
N THR A 28 -38.06 0.68 22.53
CA THR A 28 -37.73 1.72 21.55
C THR A 28 -36.45 2.40 22.02
N ASP A 29 -35.33 2.16 21.34
CA ASP A 29 -34.15 3.01 21.46
C ASP A 29 -34.54 4.42 21.00
N GLU A 30 -34.73 5.33 21.95
CA GLU A 30 -34.73 6.76 21.65
C GLU A 30 -33.33 7.14 21.15
N PRO A 31 -33.20 7.86 20.02
CA PRO A 31 -31.92 8.38 19.59
C PRO A 31 -31.39 9.33 20.68
N PRO A 32 -30.07 9.32 20.97
CA PRO A 32 -29.51 10.16 22.02
C PRO A 32 -29.81 11.62 21.71
N ALA A 33 -30.51 12.28 22.63
CA ALA A 33 -30.75 13.71 22.57
C ALA A 33 -29.40 14.43 22.37
N HIS A 34 -29.28 15.18 21.29
CA HIS A 34 -28.10 15.98 21.03
C HIS A 34 -28.04 17.09 22.09
N VAL A 35 -27.28 16.86 23.15
CA VAL A 35 -27.07 17.85 24.22
C VAL A 35 -26.16 18.94 23.62
N MET A 36 -26.78 20.02 23.12
CA MET A 36 -26.07 21.19 22.62
C MET A 36 -25.11 21.71 23.69
N SER A 37 -23.87 22.00 23.29
CA SER A 37 -22.88 22.58 24.19
C SER A 37 -23.37 23.96 24.70
N PRO A 38 -22.90 24.40 25.88
CA PRO A 38 -23.25 25.74 26.40
C PRO A 38 -22.99 26.86 25.39
N GLU A 39 -21.96 26.69 24.56
CA GLU A 39 -21.53 27.63 23.54
C GLU A 39 -22.45 27.63 22.32
N GLU A 40 -22.94 26.45 21.89
CA GLU A 40 -23.92 26.32 20.80
C GLU A 40 -25.27 26.95 21.16
N LYS A 41 -25.69 26.85 22.44
CA LYS A 41 -26.88 27.54 22.94
C LYS A 41 -26.75 29.07 22.92
N ALA A 42 -25.52 29.58 22.98
CA ALA A 42 -25.21 31.00 22.87
C ALA A 42 -25.01 31.48 21.41
N GLY A 43 -25.21 30.60 20.42
CA GLY A 43 -24.99 30.91 19.00
C GLY A 43 -23.51 31.04 18.63
N LEU A 44 -22.60 30.62 19.51
CA LEU A 44 -21.16 30.55 19.25
C LEU A 44 -20.82 29.17 18.65
N PRO A 45 -19.82 29.09 17.74
CA PRO A 45 -19.37 27.82 17.21
C PRO A 45 -18.72 26.96 18.30
N ASP A 46 -18.95 25.64 18.24
CA ASP A 46 -18.43 24.68 19.21
C ASP A 46 -16.89 24.67 19.24
N LEU A 47 -16.33 25.09 20.38
CA LEU A 47 -14.90 25.16 20.62
C LEU A 47 -14.23 23.78 20.59
N LYS A 48 -14.96 22.70 20.89
CA LYS A 48 -14.42 21.33 20.85
C LYS A 48 -14.23 20.84 19.43
N ALA A 49 -15.14 21.17 18.52
CA ALA A 49 -15.01 20.87 17.09
C ALA A 49 -13.83 21.64 16.45
N ILE A 50 -13.58 22.87 16.88
CA ILE A 50 -12.48 23.71 16.39
C ILE A 50 -11.13 23.20 16.89
N ASN A 51 -11.01 22.93 18.19
CA ASN A 51 -9.77 22.44 18.82
C ASN A 51 -9.62 20.92 18.76
N ARG A 52 -10.14 20.28 17.71
CA ARG A 52 -9.88 18.85 17.51
C ARG A 52 -8.37 18.66 17.28
N PRO A 53 -7.71 17.72 17.97
CA PRO A 53 -6.30 17.41 17.70
C PRO A 53 -6.17 17.03 16.22
N ALA A 54 -5.07 17.48 15.59
CA ALA A 54 -4.82 17.24 14.17
C ALA A 54 -5.04 15.75 13.86
N ALA A 55 -5.92 15.46 12.91
CA ALA A 55 -6.17 14.10 12.48
C ALA A 55 -4.83 13.50 12.04
N GLN A 56 -4.43 12.40 12.68
CA GLN A 56 -3.24 11.63 12.30
C GLN A 56 -3.50 11.03 10.93
N VAL A 57 -3.12 11.76 9.87
CA VAL A 57 -3.17 11.26 8.50
C VAL A 57 -2.06 10.22 8.37
N SER A 58 -2.39 8.96 8.66
CA SER A 58 -1.55 7.84 8.27
C SER A 58 -1.70 7.65 6.77
N SER A 59 -0.96 8.42 5.98
CA SER A 59 -0.78 8.11 4.58
C SER A 59 -0.04 6.77 4.50
N LYS A 60 -0.78 5.69 4.24
CA LYS A 60 -0.19 4.43 3.75
C LYS A 60 0.40 4.70 2.37
N VAL A 61 1.60 5.26 2.35
CA VAL A 61 2.45 5.28 1.18
C VAL A 61 2.98 3.86 1.05
N GLU A 62 2.39 3.08 0.15
CA GLU A 62 2.96 1.81 -0.28
C GLU A 62 4.26 2.12 -1.03
N ILE A 63 5.36 2.18 -0.29
CA ILE A 63 6.70 2.34 -0.85
C ILE A 63 7.00 1.05 -1.60
N SER A 64 7.34 1.17 -2.88
CA SER A 64 7.77 0.03 -3.70
C SER A 64 8.83 -0.76 -2.94
N PRO A 65 8.73 -2.10 -2.88
CA PRO A 65 9.72 -2.91 -2.19
C PRO A 65 11.12 -2.62 -2.76
N PRO A 66 12.16 -2.67 -1.91
CA PRO A 66 13.53 -2.45 -2.36
C PRO A 66 13.89 -3.48 -3.42
N ARG A 67 14.57 -3.02 -4.48
CA ARG A 67 15.02 -3.87 -5.58
C ARG A 67 16.04 -4.88 -5.04
N LEU A 68 15.86 -6.16 -5.40
CA LEU A 68 16.78 -7.21 -5.00
C LEU A 68 18.02 -7.19 -5.91
N PRO A 69 19.24 -7.07 -5.36
CA PRO A 69 20.46 -7.17 -6.16
C PRO A 69 20.64 -8.59 -6.68
N SER A 70 21.12 -8.71 -7.91
CA SER A 70 21.50 -9.98 -8.53
C SER A 70 22.92 -10.39 -8.16
N TYR A 71 23.78 -9.41 -7.92
CA TYR A 71 25.12 -9.61 -7.38
C TYR A 71 25.45 -8.47 -6.43
N HIS A 72 26.14 -8.80 -5.34
CA HIS A 72 26.62 -7.84 -4.36
C HIS A 72 27.99 -8.29 -3.87
N GLU A 73 28.95 -7.38 -3.92
CA GLU A 73 30.31 -7.60 -3.42
C GLU A 73 30.77 -6.37 -2.64
N GLN A 74 31.36 -6.62 -1.48
CA GLN A 74 32.10 -5.61 -0.73
C GLN A 74 33.57 -6.01 -0.67
N SER A 75 34.42 -5.28 -1.38
CA SER A 75 35.86 -5.47 -1.41
C SER A 75 36.51 -5.02 -0.08
N THR A 76 37.67 -5.59 0.26
CA THR A 76 38.41 -5.26 1.50
C THR A 76 38.82 -3.79 1.60
N ASN A 77 38.99 -3.13 0.45
CA ASN A 77 39.28 -1.70 0.36
C ASN A 77 38.07 -0.81 0.67
N GLY A 78 36.88 -1.38 0.92
CA GLY A 78 35.64 -0.66 1.18
C GLY A 78 34.85 -0.25 -0.06
N THR A 79 35.24 -0.73 -1.25
CA THR A 79 34.44 -0.56 -2.47
C THR A 79 33.29 -1.56 -2.47
N GLU A 80 32.07 -1.08 -2.69
CA GLU A 80 30.86 -1.87 -2.81
C GLU A 80 30.39 -1.88 -4.27
N ILE A 81 30.13 -3.06 -4.80
CA ILE A 81 29.62 -3.29 -6.15
C ILE A 81 28.27 -3.98 -6.03
N THR A 82 27.23 -3.34 -6.55
CA THR A 82 25.87 -3.88 -6.56
C THR A 82 25.37 -3.96 -7.99
N GLU A 83 25.09 -5.17 -8.46
CA GLU A 83 24.51 -5.42 -9.77
C GLU A 83 23.03 -5.75 -9.64
N TYR A 84 22.25 -5.25 -10.58
CA TYR A 84 20.84 -5.55 -10.73
C TYR A 84 20.54 -6.07 -12.13
N ARG A 85 20.03 -7.30 -12.20
CA ARG A 85 19.52 -7.95 -13.41
C ARG A 85 18.03 -8.20 -13.24
N ASP A 86 17.22 -7.24 -13.66
CA ASP A 86 15.79 -7.50 -13.77
C ASP A 86 15.46 -8.09 -15.14
N LYS A 87 14.50 -9.01 -15.18
CA LYS A 87 14.03 -9.60 -16.43
C LYS A 87 13.46 -8.49 -17.33
N GLY A 88 14.01 -8.38 -18.54
CA GLY A 88 13.56 -7.41 -19.54
C GLY A 88 14.07 -5.99 -19.37
N LYS A 89 14.93 -5.72 -18.37
CA LYS A 89 15.64 -4.44 -18.25
C LYS A 89 17.13 -4.63 -18.56
N PRO A 90 17.81 -3.59 -19.07
CA PRO A 90 19.26 -3.54 -19.09
C PRO A 90 19.85 -3.84 -17.72
N VAL A 91 21.00 -4.52 -17.70
CA VAL A 91 21.77 -4.69 -16.47
C VAL A 91 22.19 -3.32 -15.95
N GLU A 92 22.06 -3.12 -14.65
CA GLU A 92 22.51 -1.92 -13.96
C GLU A 92 23.55 -2.31 -12.90
N ILE A 93 24.62 -1.53 -12.81
CA ILE A 93 25.71 -1.75 -11.86
C ILE A 93 25.93 -0.44 -11.11
N ASP A 94 25.88 -0.48 -9.79
CA ASP A 94 26.23 0.62 -8.90
C ASP A 94 27.56 0.28 -8.22
N VAL A 95 28.57 1.12 -8.42
CA VAL A 95 29.89 1.00 -7.81
C VAL A 95 30.08 2.17 -6.88
N ARG A 96 30.23 1.87 -5.59
CA ARG A 96 30.51 2.83 -4.54
C ARG A 96 31.93 2.62 -4.06
N SER A 97 32.81 3.55 -4.35
CA SER A 97 34.18 3.51 -3.85
C SER A 97 34.25 4.04 -2.42
N ASN A 98 35.17 3.50 -1.63
CA ASN A 98 35.54 4.01 -0.31
C ASN A 98 35.99 5.49 -0.34
N PHE A 99 36.47 5.99 -1.47
CA PHE A 99 36.87 7.38 -1.65
C PHE A 99 35.70 8.35 -1.91
N GLY A 100 34.45 7.89 -1.74
CA GLY A 100 33.24 8.71 -1.90
C GLY A 100 32.79 8.89 -3.36
N THR A 101 33.44 8.24 -4.31
CA THR A 101 32.97 8.23 -5.70
C THR A 101 31.88 7.17 -5.89
N ARG A 102 30.84 7.52 -6.64
CA ARG A 102 29.76 6.60 -7.00
C ARG A 102 29.58 6.61 -8.51
N TYR A 103 29.58 5.44 -9.11
CA TYR A 103 29.36 5.24 -10.53
C TYR A 103 28.16 4.33 -10.72
N GLN A 104 27.20 4.79 -11.52
CA GLN A 104 26.10 3.96 -11.98
C GLN A 104 26.29 3.69 -13.47
N MET A 105 26.28 2.42 -13.84
CA MET A 105 26.47 1.95 -15.19
C MET A 105 25.24 1.16 -15.61
N SER A 106 24.81 1.35 -16.85
CA SER A 106 23.78 0.53 -17.48
C SER A 106 24.24 0.12 -18.88
N ALA A 107 23.67 -0.96 -19.41
CA ALA A 107 23.91 -1.28 -20.81
C ALA A 107 23.39 -0.13 -21.70
N PRO A 108 24.11 0.20 -22.79
CA PRO A 108 23.68 1.26 -23.70
C PRO A 108 22.30 0.93 -24.28
N ALA A 109 21.47 1.96 -24.45
CA ALA A 109 20.11 1.82 -24.97
C ALA A 109 20.07 1.28 -26.41
N ASP A 110 21.12 1.56 -27.19
CA ASP A 110 21.32 1.05 -28.54
C ASP A 110 22.62 0.25 -28.61
N THR A 111 22.54 -0.97 -29.12
CA THR A 111 23.67 -1.90 -29.30
C THR A 111 24.12 -2.00 -30.76
N SER A 112 23.52 -1.19 -31.64
CA SER A 112 23.88 -1.16 -33.06
C SER A 112 25.34 -0.72 -33.23
N PRO A 113 26.08 -1.33 -34.19
CA PRO A 113 27.44 -0.89 -34.48
C PRO A 113 27.42 0.54 -35.01
N THR A 114 28.18 1.42 -34.37
CA THR A 114 28.33 2.82 -34.78
C THR A 114 29.79 3.13 -35.08
N VAL A 115 30.03 4.00 -36.07
CA VAL A 115 31.37 4.52 -36.34
C VAL A 115 31.74 5.49 -35.22
N ARG A 116 32.91 5.28 -34.61
CA ARG A 116 33.42 6.14 -33.53
C ARG A 116 33.61 7.57 -34.03
N ASP A 117 32.93 8.50 -33.39
CA ASP A 117 33.12 9.94 -33.59
C ASP A 117 34.24 10.44 -32.65
N ASN A 118 35.36 10.90 -33.22
CA ASN A 118 36.50 11.40 -32.46
C ASN A 118 36.26 12.79 -31.84
N GLY A 119 35.17 13.49 -32.21
CA GLY A 119 34.77 14.75 -31.61
C GLY A 119 33.91 14.60 -30.35
N LYS A 120 33.43 13.38 -30.03
CA LYS A 120 32.59 13.14 -28.86
C LYS A 120 33.42 12.86 -27.61
N PRO A 121 33.02 13.41 -26.44
CA PRO A 121 33.61 13.03 -25.17
C PRO A 121 33.52 11.52 -24.97
N ASN A 122 34.63 10.92 -24.54
CA ASN A 122 34.70 9.49 -24.30
C ASN A 122 33.75 9.12 -23.17
N THR A 123 32.83 8.18 -23.43
CA THR A 123 31.90 7.65 -22.42
C THR A 123 32.54 6.60 -21.52
N ARG A 124 33.85 6.35 -21.66
CA ARG A 124 34.62 5.50 -20.75
C ARG A 124 34.75 6.15 -19.38
N LEU A 125 34.76 5.29 -18.36
CA LEU A 125 34.99 5.70 -16.99
C LEU A 125 36.39 6.32 -16.84
N PRO A 126 36.53 7.42 -16.08
CA PRO A 126 37.84 7.92 -15.71
C PRO A 126 38.54 6.89 -14.80
N SER A 127 39.77 6.53 -15.15
CA SER A 127 40.67 5.79 -14.25
C SER A 127 41.47 6.78 -13.42
N TRP A 128 41.40 6.69 -12.09
CA TRP A 128 42.30 7.41 -11.20
C TRP A 128 43.46 6.50 -10.79
N ASN A 129 44.69 6.90 -11.09
CA ASN A 129 45.88 6.24 -10.55
C ASN A 129 46.20 6.88 -9.20
N LEU A 130 46.11 6.14 -8.11
CA LEU A 130 46.63 6.61 -6.82
C LEU A 130 48.15 6.40 -6.81
N THR A 131 48.89 7.49 -6.67
CA THR A 131 50.32 7.47 -6.35
C THR A 131 50.46 7.52 -4.83
N TYR A 132 51.19 6.58 -4.24
CA TYR A 132 51.52 6.54 -2.81
C TYR A 132 52.96 6.98 -2.60
#